data_AF-A0A199UF19-F1
#
_entry.id   AF-A0A199UF19-F1
#
_cell.length_a   1.000
_cell.length_b   1.000
_cell.length_c   1.000
_cell.angle_alpha   90.00
_cell.angle_beta   90.00
_cell.angle_gamma   90.00
#
_symmetry.space_group_name_H-M   'P 1'
#
loop_
_entity.id
_entity.type
_entity.pdbx_description
1 polymer ?
#
loop_
_entity_poly.entity_id
_entity_poly.type
_entity_poly.pdbx_seq_one_letter_code
_entity_poly.pdbx_strand_id
1 'polypeptide(L)'
;MGMNVIPLKDLTPDETRSFTLDLLKTMDPNDPQNDKSHGQLVIELTYKPFKEGDSEIDTSDGTDVIEKAPEGTQAGGGLLVVAVHEAQDLEGKHHTNPPLYGDSEIEAWKLN
;
A
#
# COMPACT_ATOMS: atom_id res chain seq x y z
N MET A 1 -10.43 11.13 -6.52
CA MET A 1 -9.32 10.33 -6.00
C MET A 1 -9.19 10.70 -4.54
N GLY A 2 -9.32 9.71 -3.65
CA GLY A 2 -9.17 9.88 -2.21
C GLY A 2 -7.85 9.27 -1.74
N MET A 3 -7.39 9.67 -0.56
CA MET A 3 -6.07 9.37 -0.01
C MET A 3 -6.18 8.88 1.44
N ASN A 4 -5.23 8.07 1.88
CA ASN A 4 -5.07 7.67 3.28
C ASN A 4 -3.58 7.43 3.58
N VAL A 5 -3.18 7.45 4.87
CA VAL A 5 -1.80 7.22 5.30
C VAL A 5 -1.79 6.27 6.49
N ILE A 6 -1.00 5.21 6.38
CA ILE A 6 -0.72 4.27 7.47
C ILE A 6 0.77 4.36 7.81
N PRO A 7 1.15 4.74 9.04
CA PRO A 7 2.54 4.70 9.46
C PRO A 7 3.05 3.26 9.52
N LEU A 8 4.17 2.98 8.87
CA LEU A 8 4.77 1.63 8.85
C LEU A 8 5.15 1.12 10.24
N LYS A 9 5.49 2.02 11.16
CA LYS A 9 5.76 1.71 12.57
C LYS A 9 4.57 1.09 13.31
N ASP A 10 3.35 1.25 12.78
CA ASP A 10 2.13 0.68 13.36
C ASP A 10 1.84 -0.73 12.79
N LEU A 11 2.64 -1.18 11.81
CA LEU A 11 2.64 -2.55 11.30
C LEU A 11 3.61 -3.41 12.11
N THR A 12 3.17 -4.63 12.43
CA THR A 12 4.06 -5.62 13.05
C THR A 12 4.81 -6.35 11.93
N PRO A 13 6.16 -6.41 11.98
CA PRO A 13 6.95 -7.16 11.00
C PRO A 13 6.49 -8.61 10.84
N ASP A 14 6.47 -9.08 9.59
CA ASP A 14 6.08 -10.44 9.18
C ASP A 14 4.63 -10.84 9.52
N GLU A 15 3.79 -9.89 9.95
CA GLU A 15 2.39 -10.11 10.26
C GLU A 15 1.49 -9.43 9.21
N THR A 16 0.51 -10.19 8.70
CA THR A 16 -0.52 -9.65 7.80
C THR A 16 -1.65 -9.04 8.63
N ARG A 17 -2.03 -7.80 8.30
CA ARG A 17 -3.09 -7.08 8.99
C ARG A 17 -4.06 -6.44 8.01
N SER A 18 -5.35 -6.66 8.25
CA SER A 18 -6.43 -6.05 7.46
C SER A 18 -6.76 -4.65 7.99
N PHE A 19 -6.98 -3.72 7.07
CA PHE A 19 -7.35 -2.34 7.33
C PHE A 19 -8.58 -1.95 6.52
N THR A 20 -9.45 -1.18 7.16
CA THR A 20 -10.56 -0.49 6.52
C THR A 20 -10.25 1.00 6.54
N LEU A 21 -10.05 1.59 5.37
CA LEU A 21 -9.55 2.95 5.20
C LEU A 21 -10.62 3.85 4.62
N ASP A 22 -11.07 4.80 5.43
CA ASP A 22 -11.89 5.90 4.94
C ASP A 22 -11.00 6.87 4.16
N LEU A 23 -11.39 7.15 2.92
CA LEU A 23 -10.60 7.97 2.04
C LEU A 23 -10.85 9.45 2.32
N LEU A 24 -9.77 10.22 2.40
CA LEU A 24 -9.78 11.67 2.55
C LEU A 24 -9.60 12.34 1.20
N LYS A 25 -10.13 13.54 1.02
CA LYS A 25 -9.91 14.32 -0.20
C LYS A 25 -8.49 14.86 -0.27
N THR A 26 -7.99 15.32 0.87
CA THR A 26 -6.67 15.93 1.03
C THR A 26 -6.01 15.46 2.32
N MET A 27 -4.69 15.62 2.40
CA MET A 27 -3.92 15.29 3.61
C MET A 27 -3.93 16.41 4.66
N ASP A 28 -4.64 17.51 4.43
CA ASP A 28 -4.81 18.57 5.43
C ASP A 28 -5.93 18.16 6.39
N PRO A 29 -5.63 17.92 7.69
CA PRO A 29 -6.63 17.51 8.66
C PRO A 29 -7.75 18.54 8.88
N ASN A 30 -7.54 19.81 8.50
CA ASN A 30 -8.51 20.88 8.70
C ASN A 30 -9.29 21.25 7.43
N ASP A 31 -9.07 20.53 6.32
CA ASP A 31 -9.80 20.78 5.08
C ASP A 31 -11.26 20.35 5.24
N PRO A 32 -12.24 21.27 5.11
CA PRO A 32 -13.66 20.94 5.22
C PRO A 32 -14.15 19.94 4.16
N GLN A 33 -13.36 19.71 3.10
CA GLN A 33 -13.68 18.67 2.12
C GLN A 33 -13.61 17.27 2.74
N ASN A 34 -12.76 17.05 3.75
CA ASN A 34 -12.60 15.77 4.43
C ASN A 34 -13.79 15.37 5.32
N ASP A 35 -14.73 16.28 5.58
CA ASP A 35 -15.98 15.98 6.30
C ASP A 35 -16.96 15.15 5.46
N LYS A 36 -16.72 15.03 4.15
CA LYS A 36 -17.53 14.20 3.25
C LYS A 36 -16.91 12.81 3.14
N SER A 37 -17.77 11.79 2.98
CA SER A 37 -17.28 10.46 2.61
C SER A 37 -16.78 10.49 1.17
N HIS A 38 -15.54 10.06 0.95
CA HIS A 38 -14.93 9.88 -0.38
C HIS A 38 -14.77 8.41 -0.78
N GLY A 39 -15.48 7.53 -0.07
CA GLY A 39 -15.40 6.09 -0.23
C GLY A 39 -14.43 5.45 0.75
N GLN A 40 -14.36 4.13 0.66
CA GLN A 40 -13.62 3.28 1.59
C GLN A 40 -12.86 2.20 0.83
N LEU A 41 -11.72 1.79 1.39
CA LEU A 41 -10.89 0.70 0.89
C LEU A 41 -10.70 -0.36 1.97
N VAL A 42 -10.85 -1.63 1.62
CA VAL A 42 -10.48 -2.76 2.47
C VAL A 42 -9.21 -3.37 1.90
N ILE A 43 -8.13 -3.33 2.68
CA ILE A 43 -6.81 -3.83 2.27
C ILE A 43 -6.19 -4.73 3.33
N GLU A 44 -5.24 -5.55 2.91
CA GLU A 44 -4.33 -6.24 3.79
C GLU A 44 -2.90 -5.77 3.54
N LEU A 45 -2.18 -5.50 4.63
CA LEU A 45 -0.80 -5.06 4.59
C LEU A 45 0.09 -6.06 5.32
N THR A 46 1.24 -6.37 4.73
CA THR A 46 2.30 -7.14 5.38
C THR A 46 3.63 -6.43 5.17
N TYR A 47 4.30 -6.06 6.25
CA TYR A 47 5.63 -5.45 6.20
C TYR A 47 6.70 -6.49 6.57
N LYS A 48 7.70 -6.68 5.69
CA LYS A 48 8.83 -7.60 5.90
C LYS A 48 10.14 -6.81 5.88
N PRO A 49 10.76 -6.51 7.03
CA PRO A 49 12.05 -5.84 7.06
C PRO A 49 13.14 -6.73 6.45
N PHE A 50 14.05 -6.13 5.68
CA PHE A 50 15.19 -6.84 5.11
C PHE A 50 16.19 -7.20 6.20
N LYS A 51 16.71 -8.43 6.18
CA LYS A 51 17.80 -8.86 7.06
C LYS A 51 19.14 -8.65 6.34
N GLU A 52 20.21 -8.53 7.12
CA GLU A 52 21.57 -8.43 6.58
C GLU A 52 21.90 -9.70 5.78
N GLY A 53 21.98 -9.58 4.45
CA GLY A 53 22.23 -10.70 3.54
C GLY A 53 21.05 -11.13 2.66
N ASP A 54 19.85 -10.58 2.87
CA ASP A 54 18.69 -10.81 1.99
C ASP A 54 18.94 -10.14 0.63
N SER A 55 19.56 -10.89 -0.29
CA SER A 55 19.81 -10.47 -1.67
C SER A 55 18.72 -10.98 -2.62
N GLU A 56 17.93 -11.96 -2.16
CA GLU A 56 16.92 -12.66 -2.93
C GLU A 56 15.70 -12.87 -2.02
N ILE A 57 14.70 -11.99 -2.14
CA ILE A 57 13.39 -12.27 -1.57
C ILE A 57 12.66 -13.09 -2.62
N ASP A 58 12.43 -14.36 -2.31
CA ASP A 58 11.64 -15.28 -3.13
C ASP A 58 10.17 -14.84 -3.05
N THR A 59 9.76 -13.93 -3.93
CA THR A 59 8.35 -13.68 -4.19
C THR A 59 7.83 -14.92 -4.90
N SER A 60 6.81 -15.57 -4.34
CA SER A 60 6.30 -16.87 -4.76
C SER A 60 5.80 -16.95 -6.21
N ASP A 61 5.84 -15.84 -6.94
CA ASP A 61 5.31 -15.69 -8.29
C ASP A 61 6.39 -15.58 -9.39
N GLY A 62 7.69 -15.67 -9.04
CA GLY A 62 8.76 -15.95 -10.00
C GLY A 62 8.98 -14.91 -11.12
N THR A 63 8.37 -13.72 -11.03
CA THR A 63 8.39 -12.73 -12.12
C THR A 63 9.13 -11.43 -11.83
N ASP A 64 9.48 -11.10 -10.58
CA ASP A 64 10.05 -9.77 -10.30
C ASP A 64 11.42 -9.80 -9.63
N VAL A 65 12.41 -9.38 -10.42
CA VAL A 65 13.73 -9.00 -9.95
C VAL A 65 13.56 -7.72 -9.12
N ILE A 66 13.50 -7.85 -7.80
CA ILE A 66 13.52 -6.70 -6.91
C ILE A 66 14.88 -6.01 -7.09
N GLU A 67 14.91 -4.84 -7.75
CA GLU A 67 16.15 -4.14 -8.01
C GLU A 67 16.87 -3.76 -6.71
N LYS A 68 18.18 -4.03 -6.69
CA LYS A 68 19.06 -3.75 -5.55
C LYS A 68 18.96 -2.28 -5.16
N ALA A 69 18.94 -2.01 -3.85
CA ALA A 69 18.95 -0.63 -3.36
C ALA A 69 20.20 0.12 -3.88
N PRO A 70 20.07 1.39 -4.31
CA PRO A 70 21.20 2.22 -4.71
C PRO A 70 22.25 2.30 -3.60
N GLU A 71 23.53 2.42 -3.98
CA GLU A 71 24.60 2.65 -3.00
C GLU A 71 24.36 3.96 -2.23
N GLY A 72 24.43 3.89 -0.90
CA GLY A 72 24.12 5.02 -0.01
C GLY A 72 22.75 4.96 0.68
N THR A 73 21.93 3.95 0.38
CA THR A 73 20.69 3.69 1.13
C THR A 73 21.02 3.35 2.59
N GLN A 74 20.34 4.00 3.54
CA GLN A 74 20.53 3.73 4.96
C GLN A 74 20.20 2.26 5.27
N ALA A 75 20.90 1.67 6.24
CA ALA A 75 20.60 0.31 6.68
C ALA A 75 19.20 0.28 7.32
N GLY A 76 18.30 -0.55 6.79
CA GLY A 76 16.93 -0.72 7.32
C GLY A 76 15.80 -0.59 6.31
N GLY A 77 15.90 -1.24 5.15
CA GLY A 77 14.80 -1.35 4.18
C GLY A 77 13.84 -2.51 4.47
N GLY A 78 12.76 -2.63 3.70
CA GLY A 78 11.82 -3.75 3.79
C GLY A 78 10.88 -3.82 2.60
N LEU A 79 10.19 -4.96 2.47
CA LEU A 79 9.11 -5.18 1.51
C LEU A 79 7.77 -4.84 2.16
N LEU A 80 6.95 -4.01 1.51
CA LEU A 80 5.55 -3.85 1.87
C LEU A 80 4.69 -4.53 0.81
N VAL A 81 3.96 -5.56 1.23
CA VAL A 81 2.96 -6.25 0.42
C VAL A 81 1.61 -5.61 0.71
N VAL A 82 0.94 -5.15 -0.35
CA VAL A 82 -0.41 -4.57 -0.29
C VAL A 82 -1.36 -5.44 -1.10
N ALA A 83 -2.39 -5.99 -0.46
CA ALA A 83 -3.48 -6.70 -1.13
C ALA A 83 -4.77 -5.89 -0.99
N VAL A 84 -5.37 -5.50 -2.11
CA VAL A 84 -6.62 -4.75 -2.13
C VAL A 84 -7.79 -5.72 -2.30
N HIS A 85 -8.65 -5.80 -1.29
CA HIS A 85 -9.82 -6.69 -1.30
C HIS A 85 -11.02 -6.01 -1.95
N GLU A 86 -11.35 -4.81 -1.47
CA GLU A 86 -12.57 -4.12 -1.87
C GLU A 86 -12.39 -2.61 -1.89
N ALA A 87 -13.17 -1.95 -2.74
CA ALA A 87 -13.31 -0.51 -2.76
C ALA A 87 -14.79 -0.14 -2.95
N GLN A 88 -15.30 0.74 -2.10
CA GLN A 88 -16.73 1.08 -2.07
C GLN A 88 -16.93 2.60 -2.09
N ASP A 89 -18.04 3.03 -2.70
CA ASP A 89 -18.49 4.43 -2.76
C ASP A 89 -17.43 5.45 -3.21
N LEU A 90 -16.54 5.03 -4.12
CA LEU A 90 -15.46 5.86 -4.63
C LEU A 90 -15.99 6.99 -5.53
N GLU A 91 -15.52 8.22 -5.30
CA GLU A 91 -15.85 9.36 -6.15
C GLU A 91 -15.24 9.24 -7.56
N GLY A 92 -16.09 9.06 -8.57
CA GLY A 92 -15.74 9.13 -10.00
C GLY A 92 -16.19 10.45 -10.65
N LYS A 93 -15.33 11.07 -11.47
CA LYS A 93 -15.67 12.29 -12.25
C LYS A 93 -16.69 12.00 -13.37
N HIS A 94 -16.67 10.77 -13.85
CA HIS A 94 -17.70 10.14 -14.66
C HIS A 94 -18.14 8.92 -13.84
N HIS A 95 -19.41 8.51 -13.94
CA HIS A 95 -19.96 7.30 -13.31
C HIS A 95 -19.31 6.02 -13.89
N THR A 96 -18.00 5.97 -13.88
CA THR A 96 -17.16 4.97 -14.49
C THR A 96 -16.47 4.27 -13.35
N ASN A 97 -16.68 2.95 -13.32
CA ASN A 97 -15.90 2.00 -12.56
C ASN A 97 -14.41 2.43 -12.57
N PRO A 98 -13.76 2.65 -11.41
CA PRO A 98 -12.32 2.79 -11.39
C PRO A 98 -11.75 1.58 -12.14
N PRO A 99 -10.84 1.75 -13.12
CA PRO A 99 -10.21 0.61 -13.75
C PRO A 99 -9.38 -0.10 -12.68
N LEU A 100 -9.92 -1.18 -12.12
CA LEU A 100 -9.10 -2.26 -11.62
C LEU A 100 -8.41 -2.82 -12.85
N TYR A 101 -7.12 -2.54 -13.02
CA TYR A 101 -6.30 -3.39 -13.88
C TYR A 101 -6.32 -4.76 -13.20
N GLY A 102 -7.26 -5.59 -13.64
CA GLY A 102 -7.42 -6.95 -13.15
C GLY A 102 -6.22 -7.75 -13.60
N ASP A 103 -5.29 -7.92 -12.69
CA ASP A 103 -5.09 -9.20 -12.02
C ASP A 103 -5.02 -8.88 -10.51
N SER A 104 -5.20 -9.85 -9.63
CA SER A 104 -4.93 -9.69 -8.20
C SER A 104 -3.42 -9.49 -7.99
N GLU A 105 -2.91 -8.37 -8.44
CA GLU A 105 -1.49 -8.04 -8.45
C GLU A 105 -1.14 -7.57 -7.04
N ILE A 106 -0.36 -8.38 -6.35
CA ILE A 106 0.28 -8.01 -5.10
C ILE A 106 1.29 -6.91 -5.45
N GLU A 107 0.88 -5.65 -5.35
CA GLU A 107 1.81 -4.55 -5.56
C GLU A 107 2.74 -4.44 -4.34
N ALA A 108 3.95 -4.94 -4.52
CA ALA A 108 5.03 -4.87 -3.55
C ALA A 108 5.76 -3.53 -3.70
N TRP A 109 5.51 -2.60 -2.79
CA TRP A 109 6.18 -1.30 -2.79
C TRP A 109 7.44 -1.35 -1.91
N LYS A 110 8.58 -0.93 -2.48
CA LYS A 110 9.86 -0.81 -1.76
C LYS A 110 9.90 0.51 -0.99
N LEU A 111 10.22 0.44 0.29
CA LEU A 111 10.35 1.61 1.16
C LEU A 111 11.82 1.92 1.37
N ASN A 112 12.21 3.16 1.06
CA ASN A 112 13.55 3.72 1.26
C ASN A 112 13.60 4.60 2.50
#